data_AF-A0A075AW41-F1
#
_entry.id   AF-A0A075AW41-F1
#
_cell.length_a   1.000
_cell.length_b   1.000
_cell.length_c   1.000
_cell.angle_alpha   90.00
_cell.angle_beta   90.00
_cell.angle_gamma   90.00
#
_symmetry.space_group_name_H-M   'P 1'
#
loop_
_entity.id
_entity.type
_entity.pdbx_description
1 polymer ?
#
loop_
_entity_poly.entity_id
_entity_poly.type
_entity_poly.pdbx_seq_one_letter_code
_entity_poly.pdbx_strand_id
1 'polypeptide(L)'
;MGEDRWKCRFCLSERKQVKNKRYANLVQHIEKEHPNWKEEIKIPSSTEKERNVFGWLDLLTGKSTLPYTSCEDPLFLQYSRLKKMDSDTFLQYAHLLVASVEEKIKTSVEEKISKELPDKGGLMFDQWTDSGNHYVGLFP
;
A
#
# COMPACT_ATOMS: atom_id res chain seq x y z
N MET A 1 19.51 17.29 -5.25
CA MET A 1 18.81 18.06 -4.20
C MET A 1 19.50 17.75 -2.87
N GLY A 2 19.93 18.77 -2.11
CA GLY A 2 20.86 18.58 -0.97
C GLY A 2 20.23 17.87 0.23
N GLU A 3 21.00 16.98 0.85
CA GLU A 3 20.61 15.97 1.87
C GLU A 3 20.05 16.51 3.20
N ASP A 4 19.94 17.84 3.35
CA ASP A 4 19.57 18.52 4.59
C ASP A 4 18.32 19.42 4.44
N ARG A 5 17.47 19.25 3.43
CA ARG A 5 16.26 20.09 3.25
C ARG A 5 14.99 19.25 3.18
N TRP A 6 14.05 19.54 4.08
CA TRP A 6 12.78 18.82 4.21
C TRP A 6 11.59 19.76 4.04
N LYS A 7 10.56 19.30 3.35
CA LYS A 7 9.31 20.06 3.13
C LYS A 7 8.25 19.66 4.14
N CYS A 8 7.57 20.64 4.71
CA CYS A 8 6.34 20.39 5.46
C CYS A 8 5.25 19.89 4.50
N ARG A 9 4.53 18.83 4.87
CA ARG A 9 3.44 18.28 4.04
C ARG A 9 2.21 19.19 3.99
N PHE A 10 1.99 19.99 5.03
CA PHE A 10 0.78 20.81 5.19
C PHE A 10 0.89 22.19 4.55
N CYS A 11 2.05 22.85 4.69
CA CYS A 11 2.28 24.19 4.12
C CYS A 11 3.39 24.25 3.06
N LEU A 12 3.99 23.10 2.69
CA LEU A 12 5.04 22.98 1.67
C LEU A 12 6.32 23.79 1.94
N SER A 13 6.42 24.43 3.11
CA SER A 13 7.59 25.22 3.50
C SER A 13 8.83 24.35 3.61
N GLU A 14 9.91 24.76 2.95
CA GLU A 14 11.22 24.11 3.05
C GLU A 14 11.92 24.52 4.35
N ARG A 15 12.35 23.51 5.12
CA ARG A 15 13.13 23.68 6.35
C ARG A 15 14.46 22.98 6.18
N LYS A 16 15.55 23.71 6.43
CA LYS A 16 16.88 23.12 6.52
C LYS A 16 16.98 22.34 7.83
N GLN A 17 17.37 21.08 7.75
CA GLN A 17 17.62 20.23 8.90
C GLN A 17 18.75 20.84 9.73
N VAL A 18 18.52 20.95 11.04
CA VAL A 18 19.57 21.39 11.96
C VAL A 18 20.50 20.20 12.22
N LYS A 19 21.81 20.41 12.03
CA LYS A 19 22.83 19.37 12.29
C LYS A 19 22.63 18.76 13.67
N ASN A 20 22.72 17.44 13.77
CA ASN A 20 22.55 16.63 14.99
C ASN A 20 21.16 16.66 15.67
N LYS A 21 20.15 17.36 15.12
CA LYS A 21 18.79 17.39 15.68
C LYS A 21 17.76 16.55 14.93
N ARG A 22 18.20 15.71 13.99
CA ARG A 22 17.31 14.91 13.12
C ARG A 22 16.17 15.79 12.61
N TYR A 23 14.92 15.34 12.73
CA TYR A 23 13.71 16.04 12.29
C TYR A 23 13.06 16.96 13.34
N ALA A 24 13.70 17.19 14.50
CA ALA A 24 13.07 17.89 15.61
C ALA A 24 12.58 19.30 15.25
N ASN A 25 13.31 20.01 14.39
CA ASN A 25 12.92 21.34 13.93
C ASN A 25 11.71 21.32 12.96
N LEU A 26 11.56 20.24 12.17
CA LEU A 26 10.39 20.05 11.31
C LEU A 26 9.17 19.68 12.16
N VAL A 27 9.33 18.80 13.15
CA VAL A 27 8.25 18.42 14.09
C VAL A 27 7.78 19.64 14.89
N GLN A 28 8.70 20.45 15.43
CA GLN A 28 8.35 21.67 16.15
C GLN A 28 7.59 22.67 15.26
N HIS A 29 7.96 22.77 13.98
CA HIS A 29 7.22 23.58 13.03
C HIS A 29 5.79 23.06 12.82
N ILE A 30 5.63 21.74 12.68
CA ILE A 30 4.31 21.12 12.52
C ILE A 30 3.44 21.33 13.76
N GLU A 31 3.98 21.11 14.95
CA GLU A 31 3.24 21.29 16.21
C GLU A 31 2.80 22.74 16.43
N LYS A 32 3.60 23.72 15.98
CA LYS A 32 3.29 25.14 16.16
C LYS A 32 2.35 25.70 15.11
N GLU A 33 2.59 25.39 13.83
CA GLU A 33 1.89 26.03 12.70
C GLU A 33 0.70 25.20 12.20
N HIS A 34 0.57 23.93 12.62
CA HIS A 34 -0.51 23.05 12.23
C HIS A 34 -1.18 22.44 13.47
N PRO A 35 -2.01 23.18 14.24
CA PRO A 35 -2.57 22.71 15.51
C PRO A 35 -3.36 21.39 15.41
N ASN A 36 -4.03 21.18 14.26
CA ASN A 36 -4.84 20.01 13.98
C ASN A 36 -4.07 18.92 13.21
N TRP A 37 -2.74 19.01 13.11
CA TRP A 37 -1.95 18.06 12.33
C TRP A 37 -2.20 16.61 12.73
N LYS A 38 -2.44 16.32 14.01
CA LYS A 38 -2.69 14.95 14.49
C LYS A 38 -4.01 14.35 13.96
N GLU A 39 -5.00 15.18 13.68
CA GLU A 39 -6.29 14.76 13.12
C GLU A 39 -6.19 14.60 11.60
N GLU A 40 -5.40 15.47 10.95
CA GLU A 40 -5.15 15.44 9.51
C GLU A 40 -4.17 14.33 9.10
N ILE A 41 -3.21 13.98 9.96
CA ILE A 41 -2.46 12.73 9.80
C ILE A 41 -3.35 11.59 10.30
N LYS A 42 -4.21 11.10 9.40
CA LYS A 42 -4.72 9.73 9.48
C LYS A 42 -3.53 8.78 9.31
N ILE A 43 -2.75 8.56 10.38
CA ILE A 43 -2.03 7.31 10.52
C ILE A 43 -3.11 6.31 10.86
N PRO A 44 -3.49 5.37 9.96
CA PRO A 44 -4.40 4.32 10.37
C PRO A 44 -3.78 3.66 11.60
N SER A 45 -4.44 3.79 12.75
CA SER A 45 -4.04 3.11 13.97
C SER A 45 -4.23 1.64 13.69
N SER A 46 -3.15 0.98 13.25
CA SER A 46 -3.20 -0.44 12.97
C SER A 46 -3.38 -1.18 14.28
N THR A 47 -4.29 -2.14 14.31
CA THR A 47 -4.36 -3.05 15.45
C THR A 47 -3.09 -3.89 15.52
N GLU A 48 -2.76 -4.44 16.69
CA GLU A 48 -1.61 -5.36 16.81
C GLU A 48 -1.78 -6.59 15.89
N LYS A 49 -3.03 -7.02 15.70
CA LYS A 49 -3.40 -8.09 14.77
C LYS A 49 -3.09 -7.72 13.32
N GLU A 50 -3.48 -6.52 12.88
CA GLU A 50 -3.19 -6.03 11.53
C GLU A 50 -1.69 -5.93 11.25
N ARG A 51 -0.90 -5.43 12.23
CA ARG A 51 0.56 -5.41 12.10
C ARG A 51 1.14 -6.81 11.95
N ASN A 52 0.60 -7.78 12.70
CA ASN A 52 1.05 -9.17 12.62
C ASN A 52 0.72 -9.79 11.26
N VAL A 53 -0.50 -9.60 10.75
CA VAL A 53 -0.91 -10.05 9.41
C VAL A 53 -0.03 -9.43 8.33
N PHE A 54 0.19 -8.11 8.40
CA PHE A 54 1.05 -7.40 7.45
C PHE A 54 2.50 -7.91 7.50
N GLY A 55 3.04 -8.14 8.70
CA GLY A 55 4.39 -8.70 8.85
C GLY A 55 4.52 -10.08 8.21
N TRP A 56 3.51 -10.94 8.34
CA TRP A 56 3.50 -12.23 7.63
C TRP A 56 3.39 -12.05 6.11
N LEU A 57 2.56 -11.14 5.63
CA LEU A 57 2.44 -10.87 4.19
C LEU A 57 3.74 -10.41 3.57
N ASP A 58 4.40 -9.41 4.17
CA ASP A 58 5.67 -8.87 3.69
C ASP A 58 6.77 -9.94 3.70
N LEU A 59 6.79 -10.81 4.72
CA LEU A 59 7.80 -11.85 4.85
C LEU A 59 7.61 -13.02 3.87
N LEU A 60 6.35 -13.39 3.60
CA LEU A 60 6.02 -14.50 2.71
C LEU A 60 6.05 -14.08 1.23
N THR A 61 5.53 -12.88 0.92
CA THR A 61 5.43 -12.37 -0.47
C THR A 61 6.60 -11.49 -0.89
N GLY A 62 7.42 -11.03 0.06
CA GLY A 62 8.62 -10.25 -0.21
C GLY A 62 9.76 -11.08 -0.79
N LYS A 63 11.00 -10.71 -0.44
CA LYS A 63 12.22 -11.25 -1.09
C LYS A 63 12.44 -12.75 -0.88
N SER A 64 11.79 -13.34 0.10
CA SER A 64 12.08 -14.69 0.59
C SER A 64 11.21 -15.79 -0.04
N THR A 65 10.15 -15.45 -0.80
CA THR A 65 9.22 -16.39 -1.49
C THR A 65 9.00 -17.68 -0.69
N LEU A 66 8.56 -17.53 0.56
CA LEU A 66 8.43 -18.65 1.49
C LEU A 66 7.06 -19.31 1.33
N PRO A 67 6.93 -20.62 1.63
CA PRO A 67 5.64 -21.29 1.68
C PRO A 67 4.71 -20.63 2.70
N TYR A 68 3.41 -20.55 2.41
CA TYR A 68 2.42 -19.97 3.33
C TYR A 68 2.36 -20.70 4.69
N THR A 69 2.69 -21.99 4.71
CA THR A 69 2.78 -22.81 5.93
C THR A 69 3.90 -22.38 6.89
N SER A 70 4.81 -21.49 6.47
CA SER A 70 5.90 -20.99 7.33
C SER A 70 5.38 -20.21 8.54
N CYS A 71 4.13 -19.75 8.52
CA CYS A 71 3.50 -19.09 9.67
C CYS A 71 3.20 -20.04 10.85
N GLU A 72 3.29 -21.35 10.61
CA GLU A 72 3.12 -22.41 11.60
C GLU A 72 4.43 -23.11 11.99
N ASP A 73 5.51 -22.91 11.24
CA ASP A 73 6.79 -23.56 11.47
C ASP A 73 7.38 -23.12 12.83
N PRO A 74 7.57 -24.07 13.79
CA PRO A 74 8.10 -23.76 15.11
C PRO A 74 9.46 -23.07 15.10
N LEU A 75 10.36 -23.43 14.17
CA LEU A 75 11.68 -22.80 14.06
C LEU A 75 11.53 -21.37 13.57
N PHE A 76 10.67 -21.16 12.59
CA PHE A 76 10.42 -19.83 12.04
C PHE A 76 9.80 -18.91 13.10
N LEU A 77 8.84 -19.43 13.88
CA LEU A 77 8.23 -18.72 15.00
C LEU A 77 9.24 -18.38 16.11
N GLN A 78 10.19 -19.28 16.40
CA GLN A 78 11.23 -19.05 17.42
C GLN A 78 12.12 -17.84 17.08
N TYR A 79 12.44 -17.64 15.80
CA TYR A 79 13.34 -16.58 15.35
C TYR A 79 12.62 -15.34 14.82
N SER A 80 11.32 -15.43 14.56
CA SER A 80 10.50 -14.29 14.14
C SER A 80 10.05 -13.44 15.33
N ARG A 81 9.76 -12.16 15.07
CA ARG A 81 9.02 -11.30 16.02
C ARG A 81 7.51 -11.38 15.82
N LEU A 82 7.05 -12.27 14.94
CA LEU A 82 5.64 -12.40 14.56
C LEU A 82 4.96 -13.41 15.47
N LYS A 83 3.72 -13.12 15.83
CA LYS A 83 2.86 -14.06 16.57
C LYS A 83 2.41 -15.17 15.64
N LYS A 84 2.34 -16.40 16.18
CA LYS A 84 1.80 -17.57 15.49
C LYS A 84 0.45 -17.24 14.86
N MET A 85 0.31 -17.63 13.60
CA MET A 85 -0.91 -17.51 12.83
C MET A 85 -1.17 -18.85 12.16
N ASP A 86 -2.44 -19.21 12.09
CA ASP A 86 -2.88 -20.35 11.32
C ASP A 86 -2.91 -19.99 9.82
N SER A 87 -2.47 -20.91 8.97
CA SER A 87 -2.29 -20.67 7.54
C SER A 87 -3.61 -20.35 6.84
N ASP A 88 -4.71 -21.02 7.22
CA ASP A 88 -6.03 -20.76 6.67
C ASP A 88 -6.50 -19.35 7.03
N THR A 89 -6.29 -18.96 8.29
CA THR A 89 -6.58 -17.61 8.77
C THR A 89 -5.76 -16.56 8.01
N PHE A 90 -4.47 -16.83 7.79
CA PHE A 90 -3.60 -15.94 7.01
C PHE A 90 -4.10 -15.79 5.56
N LEU A 91 -4.43 -16.89 4.89
CA LEU A 91 -4.93 -16.88 3.52
C LEU A 91 -6.25 -16.13 3.39
N GLN A 92 -7.16 -16.27 4.35
CA GLN A 92 -8.38 -15.46 4.40
C GLN A 92 -8.07 -13.96 4.44
N TYR A 93 -7.12 -13.54 5.29
CA TYR A 93 -6.71 -12.13 5.34
C TYR A 93 -6.04 -11.68 4.04
N ALA A 94 -5.19 -12.50 3.44
CA ALA A 94 -4.54 -12.19 2.17
C ALA A 94 -5.58 -11.97 1.06
N HIS A 95 -6.57 -12.86 0.94
CA HIS A 95 -7.66 -12.71 -0.04
C HIS A 95 -8.48 -11.44 0.18
N LEU A 96 -8.84 -11.13 1.43
CA LEU A 96 -9.60 -9.91 1.74
C LEU A 96 -8.81 -8.64 1.38
N LEU A 97 -7.49 -8.65 1.61
CA LEU A 97 -6.63 -7.53 1.27
C LEU A 97 -6.49 -7.36 -0.24
N VAL A 98 -6.29 -8.45 -0.99
CA VAL A 98 -6.26 -8.42 -2.46
C VAL A 98 -7.57 -7.86 -3.00
N ALA A 99 -8.71 -8.38 -2.55
CA ALA A 99 -10.02 -7.89 -2.99
C ALA A 99 -10.21 -6.38 -2.70
N SER A 100 -9.81 -5.91 -1.51
CA SER A 100 -9.92 -4.48 -1.17
C SER A 100 -8.99 -3.61 -2.00
N VAL A 101 -7.79 -4.10 -2.33
CA VAL A 101 -6.84 -3.37 -3.20
C VAL A 101 -7.36 -3.32 -4.63
N GLU A 102 -7.86 -4.43 -5.16
CA GLU A 102 -8.48 -4.50 -6.49
C GLU A 102 -9.66 -3.54 -6.61
N GLU A 103 -10.54 -3.49 -5.60
CA GLU A 103 -11.66 -2.55 -5.56
C GLU A 103 -11.18 -1.10 -5.62
N LYS A 104 -10.18 -0.72 -4.81
CA LYS A 104 -9.63 0.64 -4.82
C LYS A 104 -8.94 1.00 -6.14
N ILE A 105 -8.22 0.06 -6.72
CA ILE A 105 -7.59 0.23 -8.03
C ILE A 105 -8.69 0.45 -9.08
N LYS A 106 -9.73 -0.39 -9.08
CA LYS A 106 -10.87 -0.26 -9.98
C LYS A 106 -11.52 1.12 -9.88
N THR A 107 -11.90 1.57 -8.68
CA THR A 107 -12.48 2.89 -8.49
C THR A 107 -11.55 4.01 -8.95
N SER A 108 -10.26 3.92 -8.62
CA SER A 108 -9.26 4.93 -9.03
C SER A 108 -9.06 4.97 -10.56
N VAL A 109 -9.15 3.82 -11.21
CA VAL A 109 -9.06 3.69 -12.67
C VAL A 109 -10.33 4.24 -13.32
N GLU A 110 -11.52 3.89 -12.82
CA GLU A 110 -12.81 4.41 -13.29
C GLU A 110 -12.86 5.94 -13.20
N GLU A 111 -12.40 6.53 -12.09
CA GLU A 111 -12.33 7.99 -11.93
C GLU A 111 -11.40 8.66 -12.96
N LYS A 112 -10.26 8.04 -13.29
CA LYS A 112 -9.35 8.56 -14.31
C LYS A 112 -9.95 8.44 -15.70
N ILE A 113 -10.49 7.27 -16.02
CA ILE A 113 -11.16 7.00 -17.29
C ILE A 113 -12.32 7.98 -17.48
N SER A 114 -13.13 8.23 -16.45
CA SER A 114 -14.25 9.19 -16.54
C SER A 114 -13.80 10.65 -16.76
N LYS A 115 -12.57 11.01 -16.36
CA LYS A 115 -12.01 12.35 -16.60
C LYS A 115 -11.40 12.48 -17.99
N GLU A 116 -10.88 11.39 -18.53
CA GLU A 116 -10.18 11.36 -19.82
C GLU A 116 -11.11 11.01 -20.99
N LEU A 117 -12.23 10.30 -20.75
CA LEU A 117 -13.19 9.94 -21.79
C LEU A 117 -13.99 11.17 -22.26
N PRO A 118 -14.02 11.45 -23.58
CA PRO A 118 -14.96 12.41 -24.14
C PRO A 118 -16.41 11.90 -24.09
N ASP A 119 -17.40 12.82 -24.14
CA ASP A 119 -18.86 12.52 -24.16
C ASP A 119 -19.28 11.49 -25.22
N LYS A 120 -18.43 11.27 -26.23
CA LYS A 120 -18.55 10.20 -27.22
C LYS A 120 -17.21 9.46 -27.30
N GLY A 121 -17.14 8.29 -26.69
CA GLY A 121 -16.03 7.35 -26.82
C GLY A 121 -16.44 6.14 -27.67
N GLY A 122 -15.46 5.46 -28.28
CA GLY A 122 -15.67 4.21 -29.00
C GLY A 122 -14.76 3.13 -28.41
N LEU A 123 -15.32 1.99 -28.04
CA LEU A 123 -14.54 0.81 -27.64
C LEU A 123 -14.25 -0.03 -28.89
N MET A 124 -12.98 -0.34 -29.13
CA MET A 124 -12.60 -1.27 -30.19
C MET A 124 -12.51 -2.68 -29.61
N PHE A 125 -13.17 -3.61 -30.31
CA PHE A 125 -13.10 -5.04 -30.03
C PHE A 125 -12.30 -5.70 -31.14
N ASP A 126 -11.16 -6.28 -30.80
CA ASP A 126 -10.38 -7.12 -31.70
C ASP A 126 -10.57 -8.58 -31.32
N GLN A 127 -11.05 -9.42 -32.24
CA GLN A 127 -11.33 -10.83 -31.97
C GLN A 127 -10.37 -11.71 -32.75
N TRP A 128 -9.76 -12.67 -32.05
CA TRP A 128 -8.98 -13.72 -32.69
C TRP A 128 -9.21 -15.07 -31.99
N THR A 129 -8.86 -16.14 -32.71
CA THR A 129 -8.93 -17.52 -32.19
C THR A 129 -7.56 -18.14 -32.36
N ASP A 130 -7.03 -18.72 -31.29
CA ASP A 130 -5.79 -19.49 -31.32
C ASP A 130 -5.98 -20.81 -30.58
N SER A 131 -5.60 -21.91 -31.23
CA SER A 131 -5.58 -23.26 -30.67
C SER A 131 -6.88 -23.68 -29.96
N GLY A 132 -8.04 -23.28 -30.52
CA GLY A 132 -9.37 -23.60 -29.99
C GLY A 132 -9.87 -22.68 -28.87
N ASN A 133 -9.08 -21.68 -28.48
CA ASN A 133 -9.49 -20.64 -27.53
C ASN A 133 -9.88 -19.36 -28.28
N HIS A 134 -10.94 -18.71 -27.85
CA HIS A 134 -11.41 -17.44 -28.38
C HIS A 134 -10.95 -16.29 -27.49
N TYR A 135 -10.37 -15.26 -28.09
CA TYR A 135 -9.84 -14.09 -27.40
C TYR A 135 -10.50 -12.81 -27.92
N VAL A 136 -10.64 -11.83 -27.04
CA VAL A 136 -11.13 -10.49 -27.36
C VAL A 136 -10.17 -9.49 -26.72
N GLY A 137 -9.53 -8.66 -27.54
CA GLY A 137 -8.83 -7.45 -27.12
C GLY A 137 -9.82 -6.31 -26.97
N LEU A 138 -9.79 -5.62 -25.83
CA LEU A 138 -10.57 -4.43 -25.56
C LEU A 138 -9.62 -3.23 -25.49
N PHE A 139 -9.86 -2.24 -26.36
CA PHE A 139 -9.08 -1.01 -26.41
C PHE A 139 -9.98 0.21 -26.21
N PRO A 140 -9.56 1.19 -25.37
CA PRO A 140 -10.22 2.48 -25.23
C PRO A 140 -9.97 3.41 -26.42
#